data_AF-A0A9W8VD10-F1
#
_entry.id   AF-A0A9W8VD10-F1
#
_cell.length_a   1.000
_cell.length_b   1.000
_cell.length_c   1.000
_cell.angle_alpha   90.00
_cell.angle_beta   90.00
_cell.angle_gamma   90.00
#
_symmetry.space_group_name_H-M   'P 1'
#
loop_
_entity.id
_entity.type
_entity.pdbx_description
1 polymer ?
#
loop_
_entity_poly.entity_id
_entity_poly.type
_entity_poly.pdbx_seq_one_letter_code
_entity_poly.pdbx_strand_id
1 'polypeptide(L)'
;MVFEHNISTTNRPSETFNLLDLARHDRIEVDGSLTRNDIYFGDDVHFDAAVFGPVARDLGLNRHDRKSTFVTIETAAKATKNRLELAKSVNPEFNASAHQHETEYGTTALYLLTVWDENQKASPKRWVQALLGEDRIAYKEGYSKGKSVKTGKQLGDITTSMRKAIGWKP
;
A
#
# COMPACT_ATOMS: atom_id res chain seq x y z
N MET A 1 -20.87 3.40 18.61
CA MET A 1 -19.75 3.50 17.66
C MET A 1 -18.35 3.34 18.27
N VAL A 2 -17.97 3.97 19.40
CA VAL A 2 -16.64 3.70 20.03
C VAL A 2 -16.57 2.33 20.71
N PHE A 3 -17.69 1.82 21.24
CA PHE A 3 -17.74 0.60 22.05
C PHE A 3 -17.83 -0.73 21.27
N GLU A 4 -18.17 -0.72 19.97
CA GLU A 4 -18.34 -1.97 19.19
C GLU A 4 -17.02 -2.57 18.73
N HIS A 5 -15.95 -1.79 18.74
CA HIS A 5 -14.66 -2.23 18.24
C HIS A 5 -13.62 -2.41 19.34
N ASN A 6 -13.85 -2.04 20.60
CA ASN A 6 -12.84 -2.07 21.68
C ASN A 6 -11.59 -1.22 21.36
N ILE A 7 -11.73 -0.09 20.68
CA ILE A 7 -10.59 0.78 20.29
C ILE A 7 -9.98 1.46 21.53
N SER A 8 -8.66 1.42 21.67
CA SER A 8 -7.94 2.10 22.74
C SER A 8 -7.70 3.57 22.39
N THR A 9 -7.65 4.42 23.40
CA THR A 9 -7.68 5.88 23.22
C THR A 9 -6.89 6.61 24.30
N THR A 10 -6.72 7.92 24.12
CA THR A 10 -6.12 8.79 25.14
C THR A 10 -7.19 9.23 26.16
N ASN A 11 -6.97 10.32 26.90
CA ASN A 11 -8.01 10.94 27.72
C ASN A 11 -9.16 11.59 26.91
N ARG A 12 -9.19 11.40 25.58
CA ARG A 12 -10.22 11.88 24.65
C ARG A 12 -10.83 10.74 23.83
N PRO A 13 -11.69 9.90 24.45
CA PRO A 13 -12.21 8.65 23.86
C PRO A 13 -13.06 8.80 22.60
N SER A 14 -13.65 9.97 22.36
CA SER A 14 -14.44 10.26 21.15
C SER A 14 -13.65 10.89 20.02
N GLU A 15 -12.38 11.25 20.25
CA GLU A 15 -11.57 12.06 19.31
C GLU A 15 -10.28 11.36 18.87
N THR A 16 -9.82 10.37 19.63
CA THR A 16 -8.51 9.76 19.41
C THR A 16 -8.58 8.25 19.44
N PHE A 17 -7.66 7.62 18.72
CA PHE A 17 -7.38 6.20 18.79
C PHE A 17 -5.86 5.99 18.74
N ASN A 18 -5.37 4.87 19.28
CA ASN A 18 -3.96 4.51 19.14
C ASN A 18 -3.73 3.83 17.79
N LEU A 19 -2.64 4.15 17.09
CA LEU A 19 -2.36 3.61 15.75
C LEU A 19 -2.29 2.08 15.72
N LEU A 20 -1.86 1.46 16.83
CA LEU A 20 -1.80 -0.01 16.95
C LEU A 20 -3.19 -0.66 16.81
N ASP A 21 -4.28 0.03 17.12
CA ASP A 21 -5.63 -0.50 16.92
C ASP A 21 -6.00 -0.67 15.45
N LEU A 22 -5.25 -0.06 14.51
CA LEU A 22 -5.43 -0.26 13.08
C LEU A 22 -4.95 -1.63 12.61
N ALA A 23 -4.09 -2.32 13.38
CA ALA A 23 -3.59 -3.66 13.08
C ALA A 23 -4.57 -4.78 13.45
N ARG A 24 -5.83 -4.45 13.66
CA ARG A 24 -6.85 -5.47 13.90
C ARG A 24 -7.22 -6.12 12.59
N HIS A 25 -6.91 -7.40 12.50
CA HIS A 25 -7.16 -8.20 11.32
C HIS A 25 -8.63 -8.20 10.89
N ASP A 26 -8.84 -8.14 9.58
CA ASP A 26 -10.15 -8.12 8.91
C ASP A 26 -11.05 -6.96 9.39
N ARG A 27 -10.43 -5.78 9.58
CA ARG A 27 -11.12 -4.50 9.83
C ARG A 27 -10.66 -3.42 8.88
N ILE A 28 -9.36 -3.13 8.93
CA ILE A 28 -8.64 -2.24 7.99
C ILE A 28 -7.39 -2.98 7.52
N GLU A 29 -6.68 -3.60 8.47
CA GLU A 29 -5.62 -4.57 8.20
C GLU A 29 -6.22 -5.81 7.52
N VAL A 30 -5.48 -6.31 6.53
CA VAL A 30 -5.83 -7.42 5.65
C VAL A 30 -4.56 -8.15 5.19
N ASP A 31 -4.70 -9.43 4.89
CA ASP A 31 -3.62 -10.26 4.35
C ASP A 31 -3.02 -9.71 3.04
N GLY A 32 -1.87 -10.22 2.60
CA GLY A 32 -1.29 -9.81 1.32
C GLY A 32 -0.74 -8.39 1.30
N SER A 33 -0.53 -7.79 2.49
CA SER A 33 0.07 -6.48 2.67
C SER A 33 1.43 -6.34 1.97
N LEU A 34 1.71 -5.17 1.38
CA LEU A 34 2.92 -4.95 0.57
C LEU A 34 4.24 -4.94 1.36
N THR A 35 4.17 -4.61 2.65
CA THR A 35 5.34 -4.38 3.50
C THR A 35 5.28 -5.09 4.84
N ARG A 36 4.14 -5.70 5.19
CA ARG A 36 3.86 -6.39 6.46
C ARG A 36 3.50 -7.84 6.14
N ASN A 37 3.79 -8.74 7.07
CA ASN A 37 3.41 -10.13 6.94
C ASN A 37 1.91 -10.31 7.22
N ASP A 38 1.36 -11.46 6.83
CA ASP A 38 -0.03 -11.82 7.15
C ASP A 38 -0.11 -12.24 8.62
N ILE A 39 -1.21 -11.92 9.33
CA ILE A 39 -1.35 -12.19 10.79
C ILE A 39 -1.17 -13.66 11.15
N TYR A 40 -1.48 -14.57 10.21
CA TYR A 40 -1.25 -16.01 10.35
C TYR A 40 0.19 -16.34 10.78
N PHE A 41 1.17 -15.54 10.34
CA PHE A 41 2.58 -15.70 10.65
C PHE A 41 3.05 -14.91 11.88
N GLY A 42 2.16 -14.18 12.55
CA GLY A 42 2.44 -13.46 13.80
C GLY A 42 2.36 -11.94 13.66
N ASP A 43 3.42 -11.29 13.15
CA ASP A 43 3.54 -9.82 13.12
C ASP A 43 3.04 -9.22 11.79
N ASP A 44 1.86 -8.60 11.83
CA ASP A 44 1.23 -7.85 10.73
C ASP A 44 1.37 -6.32 10.89
N VAL A 45 2.15 -5.86 11.88
CA VAL A 45 2.28 -4.44 12.24
C VAL A 45 3.57 -3.85 11.66
N HIS A 46 4.69 -4.53 11.88
CA HIS A 46 6.00 -3.97 11.62
C HIS A 46 6.45 -4.22 10.17
N PHE A 47 7.30 -3.33 9.67
CA PHE A 47 7.90 -3.51 8.36
C PHE A 47 8.71 -4.83 8.32
N ASP A 48 8.42 -5.65 7.32
CA ASP A 48 9.10 -6.90 7.05
C ASP A 48 9.87 -6.81 5.73
N ALA A 49 11.21 -6.84 5.82
CA ALA A 49 12.10 -6.78 4.66
C ALA A 49 11.99 -8.01 3.75
N ALA A 50 11.65 -9.19 4.29
CA ALA A 50 11.44 -10.40 3.51
C ALA A 50 10.15 -10.32 2.68
N VAL A 51 9.12 -9.67 3.20
CA VAL A 51 7.89 -9.36 2.45
C VAL A 51 8.14 -8.27 1.41
N PHE A 52 8.79 -7.17 1.80
CA PHE A 52 8.99 -6.02 0.91
C PHE A 52 10.01 -6.30 -0.20
N GLY A 53 11.05 -7.11 0.04
CA GLY A 53 12.12 -7.37 -0.94
C GLY A 53 11.63 -7.81 -2.33
N PRO A 54 10.77 -8.85 -2.44
CA PRO A 54 10.12 -9.23 -3.68
C PRO A 54 9.28 -8.11 -4.30
N VAL A 55 8.51 -7.37 -3.49
CA VAL A 55 7.69 -6.24 -3.95
C VAL A 55 8.57 -5.14 -4.54
N ALA A 56 9.64 -4.74 -3.85
CA ALA A 56 10.59 -3.74 -4.30
C ALA A 56 11.28 -4.13 -5.61
N ARG A 57 11.60 -5.41 -5.78
CA ARG A 57 12.14 -5.94 -7.05
C ARG A 57 11.11 -5.84 -8.17
N ASP A 58 9.86 -6.22 -7.92
CA ASP A 58 8.80 -6.21 -8.92
C ASP A 58 8.38 -4.78 -9.30
N LEU A 59 8.44 -3.84 -8.36
CA LEU A 59 8.34 -2.39 -8.58
C LEU A 59 9.58 -1.81 -9.29
N GLY A 60 10.66 -2.58 -9.40
CA GLY A 60 11.92 -2.16 -10.00
C GLY A 60 12.67 -1.10 -9.20
N LEU A 61 12.45 -1.00 -7.88
CA LEU A 61 13.08 -0.01 -7.01
C LEU A 61 14.61 -0.20 -6.94
N ASN A 62 15.07 -1.44 -7.05
CA ASN A 62 16.49 -1.80 -7.04
C ASN A 62 17.19 -1.52 -8.40
N ARG A 63 16.46 -1.01 -9.40
CA ARG A 63 16.98 -0.70 -10.74
C ARG A 63 17.01 0.80 -10.95
N HIS A 64 18.19 1.38 -10.88
CA HIS A 64 18.44 2.78 -11.18
C HIS A 64 19.01 2.94 -12.59
N ASP A 65 18.22 2.59 -13.60
CA ASP A 65 18.49 3.01 -14.98
C ASP A 65 17.98 4.44 -15.16
N ARG A 66 18.77 5.31 -15.82
CA ARG A 66 18.36 6.66 -16.24
C ARG A 66 17.05 6.65 -17.04
N LYS A 67 16.72 5.54 -17.72
CA LYS A 67 15.49 5.37 -18.49
C LYS A 67 14.29 4.82 -17.69
N SER A 68 14.51 4.32 -16.46
CA SER A 68 13.46 3.68 -15.63
C SER A 68 13.47 4.25 -14.21
N THR A 69 13.03 5.51 -14.10
CA THR A 69 13.03 6.26 -12.84
C THR A 69 11.69 6.28 -12.13
N PHE A 70 10.63 5.76 -12.75
CA PHE A 70 9.25 5.81 -12.25
C PHE A 70 8.65 4.41 -12.08
N VAL A 71 7.71 4.30 -11.15
CA VAL A 71 6.75 3.21 -11.03
C VAL A 71 5.51 3.59 -11.84
N THR A 72 5.18 2.79 -12.85
CA THR A 72 3.94 2.95 -13.61
C THR A 72 2.78 2.23 -12.92
N ILE A 73 1.55 2.58 -13.28
CA ILE A 73 0.33 1.93 -12.79
C ILE A 73 0.36 0.42 -13.08
N GLU A 74 0.78 0.03 -14.28
CA GLU A 74 0.87 -1.38 -14.71
C GLU A 74 1.94 -2.14 -13.90
N THR A 75 3.09 -1.51 -13.66
CA THR A 75 4.18 -2.08 -12.86
C THR A 75 3.70 -2.33 -11.42
N ALA A 76 3.05 -1.34 -10.82
CA ALA A 76 2.51 -1.47 -9.47
C ALA A 76 1.38 -2.50 -9.39
N ALA A 77 0.50 -2.56 -10.38
CA ALA A 77 -0.57 -3.55 -10.44
C ALA A 77 -0.01 -4.98 -10.51
N LYS A 78 1.03 -5.20 -11.33
CA LYS A 78 1.70 -6.50 -11.42
C LYS A 78 2.39 -6.88 -10.10
N ALA A 79 3.10 -5.94 -9.47
CA ALA A 79 3.76 -6.19 -8.18
C ALA A 79 2.74 -6.55 -7.09
N THR A 80 1.61 -5.84 -7.05
CA THR A 80 0.50 -6.10 -6.12
C THR A 80 -0.09 -7.49 -6.35
N LYS A 81 -0.39 -7.83 -7.61
CA LYS A 81 -0.89 -9.16 -7.99
C LYS A 81 0.06 -10.27 -7.54
N ASN A 82 1.36 -10.12 -7.83
CA ASN A 82 2.37 -11.10 -7.44
C ASN A 82 2.43 -11.29 -5.91
N ARG A 83 2.34 -10.20 -5.13
CA ARG A 83 2.30 -10.29 -3.65
C ARG A 83 1.06 -11.02 -3.15
N LEU A 84 -0.12 -10.71 -3.71
CA LEU A 84 -1.38 -11.37 -3.34
C LEU A 84 -1.37 -12.86 -3.70
N GLU A 85 -0.88 -13.22 -4.89
CA GLU A 85 -0.73 -14.63 -5.29
C GLU A 85 0.23 -15.38 -4.38
N LEU A 86 1.37 -14.76 -4.03
CA LEU A 86 2.30 -15.33 -3.07
C LEU A 86 1.64 -15.54 -1.70
N ALA A 87 0.98 -14.52 -1.15
CA ALA A 87 0.25 -14.57 0.12
C ALA A 87 -0.71 -15.78 0.16
N LYS A 88 -1.59 -15.86 -0.85
CA LYS A 88 -2.58 -16.93 -1.01
C LYS A 88 -1.95 -18.33 -1.09
N SER A 89 -0.75 -18.43 -1.66
CA SER A 89 -0.08 -19.73 -1.82
C SER A 89 0.64 -20.22 -0.56
N VAL A 90 1.02 -19.32 0.35
CA VAL A 90 1.82 -19.67 1.54
C VAL A 90 1.01 -19.59 2.83
N ASN A 91 -0.03 -18.76 2.89
CA ASN A 91 -0.92 -18.61 4.03
C ASN A 91 -2.15 -19.52 3.87
N PRO A 92 -2.25 -20.63 4.63
CA PRO A 92 -3.39 -21.55 4.55
C PRO A 92 -4.69 -20.94 5.11
N GLU A 93 -4.60 -19.84 5.86
CA GLU A 93 -5.74 -19.10 6.42
C GLU A 93 -6.00 -17.78 5.66
N PHE A 94 -5.46 -17.63 4.44
CA PHE A 94 -5.59 -16.39 3.68
C PHE A 94 -7.05 -15.97 3.54
N ASN A 95 -7.36 -14.79 4.04
CA ASN A 95 -8.68 -14.21 4.01
C ASN A 95 -8.93 -13.44 2.72
N ALA A 96 -9.73 -14.00 1.82
CA ALA A 96 -10.20 -13.35 0.59
C ALA A 96 -11.58 -12.70 0.77
N SER A 97 -11.75 -11.89 1.81
CA SER A 97 -13.01 -11.19 2.09
C SER A 97 -13.33 -10.12 1.03
N ALA A 98 -14.59 -9.68 0.97
CA ALA A 98 -14.96 -8.53 0.14
C ALA A 98 -14.17 -7.28 0.53
N HIS A 99 -13.90 -7.09 1.83
CA HIS A 99 -13.08 -5.99 2.32
C HIS A 99 -11.63 -6.09 1.81
N GLN A 100 -11.05 -7.29 1.82
CA GLN A 100 -9.74 -7.54 1.22
C GLN A 100 -9.71 -7.12 -0.26
N HIS A 101 -10.73 -7.46 -1.03
CA HIS A 101 -10.83 -7.06 -2.44
C HIS A 101 -10.95 -5.55 -2.66
N GLU A 102 -11.56 -4.81 -1.74
CA GLU A 102 -11.62 -3.35 -1.78
C GLU A 102 -10.25 -2.72 -1.48
N THR A 103 -9.50 -3.29 -0.52
CA THR A 103 -8.25 -2.73 0.01
C THR A 103 -7.02 -3.07 -0.85
N GLU A 104 -6.98 -4.25 -1.49
CA GLU A 104 -5.79 -4.82 -2.14
C GLU A 104 -5.12 -3.90 -3.19
N TYR A 105 -5.89 -3.33 -4.12
CA TYR A 105 -5.37 -2.37 -5.12
C TYR A 105 -5.55 -0.92 -4.67
N GLY A 106 -6.46 -0.67 -3.73
CA GLY A 106 -6.73 0.66 -3.19
C GLY A 106 -5.54 1.25 -2.43
N THR A 107 -4.89 0.45 -1.59
CA THR A 107 -3.69 0.87 -0.83
C THR A 107 -2.50 1.12 -1.74
N THR A 108 -2.35 0.33 -2.81
CA THR A 108 -1.34 0.55 -3.84
C THR A 108 -1.58 1.86 -4.60
N ALA A 109 -2.82 2.09 -5.04
CA ALA A 109 -3.22 3.33 -5.68
C ALA A 109 -3.01 4.55 -4.76
N LEU A 110 -3.26 4.38 -3.45
CA LEU A 110 -3.08 5.42 -2.45
C LEU A 110 -1.62 5.84 -2.31
N TYR A 111 -0.67 4.90 -2.17
CA TYR A 111 0.74 5.31 -2.06
C TYR A 111 1.24 5.92 -3.37
N LEU A 112 0.84 5.39 -4.53
CA LEU A 112 1.19 5.99 -5.83
C LEU A 112 0.70 7.43 -5.93
N LEU A 113 -0.57 7.68 -5.57
CA LEU A 113 -1.16 9.02 -5.59
C LEU A 113 -0.47 9.98 -4.61
N THR A 114 -0.03 9.46 -3.46
CA THR A 114 0.67 10.22 -2.41
C THR A 114 2.02 10.76 -2.87
N VAL A 115 2.78 9.93 -3.61
CA VAL A 115 4.09 10.32 -4.18
C VAL A 115 4.02 10.61 -5.68
N TRP A 116 2.84 11.03 -6.18
CA TRP A 116 2.64 11.27 -7.60
C TRP A 116 3.30 12.57 -8.06
N ASP A 117 4.17 12.48 -9.07
CA ASP A 117 4.72 13.63 -9.77
C ASP A 117 3.76 14.04 -10.91
N GLU A 118 3.13 15.21 -10.75
CA GLU A 118 2.17 15.74 -11.72
C GLU A 118 2.78 16.10 -13.08
N ASN A 119 4.06 16.45 -13.12
CA ASN A 119 4.74 16.80 -14.37
C ASN A 119 5.07 15.54 -15.16
N GLN A 120 5.44 14.47 -14.46
CA GLN A 120 5.86 13.21 -15.06
C GLN A 120 4.72 12.21 -15.23
N LYS A 121 3.55 12.49 -14.63
CA LYS A 121 2.38 11.60 -14.60
C LYS A 121 2.73 10.18 -14.13
N ALA A 122 3.60 10.09 -13.12
CA ALA A 122 4.02 8.83 -12.54
C ALA A 122 4.61 9.03 -11.13
N SER A 123 4.84 7.93 -10.40
CA SER A 123 5.48 7.97 -9.08
C SER A 123 6.99 7.71 -9.19
N PRO A 124 7.87 8.63 -8.80
CA PRO A 124 9.32 8.40 -8.81
C PRO A 124 9.70 7.25 -7.87
N LYS A 125 10.50 6.29 -8.35
CA LYS A 125 10.92 5.11 -7.57
C LYS A 125 11.57 5.46 -6.24
N ARG A 126 12.41 6.50 -6.24
CA ARG A 126 13.09 7.00 -5.03
C ARG A 126 12.10 7.50 -3.96
N TRP A 127 10.96 8.07 -4.38
CA TRP A 127 9.93 8.50 -3.43
C TRP A 127 9.11 7.32 -2.92
N VAL A 128 8.83 6.33 -3.79
CA VAL A 128 8.20 5.07 -3.38
C VAL A 128 9.09 4.31 -2.38
N GLN A 129 10.40 4.25 -2.63
CA GLN A 129 11.37 3.60 -1.73
C GLN A 129 11.42 4.27 -0.36
N ALA A 130 11.51 5.60 -0.31
CA ALA A 130 11.50 6.33 0.95
C ALA A 130 10.18 6.13 1.72
N LEU A 131 9.04 6.13 1.03
CA LEU A 131 7.75 5.95 1.68
C LEU A 131 7.55 4.53 2.21
N LEU A 132 7.74 3.50 1.38
CA LEU A 132 7.42 2.12 1.74
C LEU A 132 8.54 1.38 2.48
N GLY A 133 9.79 1.71 2.15
CA GLY A 133 10.96 1.02 2.70
C GLY A 133 11.61 1.71 3.89
N GLU A 134 11.29 2.98 4.14
CA GLU A 134 11.89 3.77 5.22
C GLU A 134 10.86 4.49 6.11
N ASP A 135 9.55 4.33 5.83
CA ASP A 135 8.45 5.07 6.47
C ASP A 135 8.75 6.59 6.57
N ARG A 136 9.30 7.16 5.47
CA ARG A 136 9.84 8.52 5.43
C ARG A 136 9.31 9.34 4.25
N ILE A 137 9.08 10.63 4.49
CA ILE A 137 8.81 11.59 3.42
C ILE A 137 10.09 11.90 2.63
N ALA A 138 10.01 11.78 1.31
CA ALA A 138 11.15 11.81 0.39
C ALA A 138 11.71 13.22 0.08
N TYR A 139 11.80 14.10 1.08
CA TYR A 139 12.28 15.48 0.88
C TYR A 139 13.72 15.53 0.37
N LYS A 140 14.59 14.64 0.84
CA LYS A 140 15.99 14.54 0.37
C LYS A 140 16.08 14.16 -1.11
N GLU A 141 15.08 13.42 -1.59
CA GLU A 141 14.92 12.97 -2.97
C GLU A 141 14.16 13.99 -3.84
N GLY A 142 13.85 15.17 -3.29
CA GLY A 142 13.18 16.25 -4.00
C GLY A 142 11.66 16.15 -4.05
N TYR A 143 11.03 15.33 -3.19
CA TYR A 143 9.57 15.38 -3.05
C TYR A 143 9.13 16.75 -2.55
N SER A 144 8.09 17.29 -3.16
CA SER A 144 7.38 18.47 -2.66
C SER A 144 5.88 18.21 -2.68
N LYS A 145 5.19 18.57 -1.60
CA LYS A 145 3.72 18.52 -1.57
C LYS A 145 3.17 19.41 -2.70
N GLY A 146 2.44 18.80 -3.63
CA GLY A 146 1.79 19.54 -4.72
C GLY A 146 0.80 20.59 -4.20
N LYS A 147 0.44 21.55 -5.06
CA LYS A 147 -0.49 22.64 -4.72
C LYS A 147 -1.96 22.19 -4.71
N SER A 148 -2.27 21.07 -5.35
CA SER A 148 -3.62 20.52 -5.42
C SER A 148 -3.85 19.43 -4.39
N VAL A 149 -5.05 19.42 -3.80
CA VAL A 149 -5.52 18.33 -2.95
C VAL A 149 -5.80 17.10 -3.82
N LYS A 150 -5.29 15.95 -3.41
CA LYS A 150 -5.60 14.66 -4.03
C LYS A 150 -6.99 14.21 -3.59
N THR A 151 -7.80 13.72 -4.52
CA THR A 151 -9.23 13.43 -4.29
C THR A 151 -9.52 11.94 -4.31
N GLY A 152 -10.62 11.53 -3.68
CA GLY A 152 -11.13 10.16 -3.75
C GLY A 152 -11.44 9.70 -5.18
N LYS A 153 -11.84 10.64 -6.07
CA LYS A 153 -12.03 10.32 -7.50
C LYS A 153 -10.71 9.91 -8.15
N GLN A 154 -9.62 10.65 -7.93
CA GLN A 154 -8.31 10.29 -8.48
C GLN A 154 -7.83 8.94 -7.96
N LEU A 155 -8.07 8.64 -6.68
CA LEU A 155 -7.78 7.34 -6.10
C LEU A 155 -8.56 6.23 -6.82
N GLY A 156 -9.88 6.40 -6.97
CA GLY A 156 -10.74 5.44 -7.67
C GLY A 156 -10.35 5.22 -9.14
N ASP A 157 -9.96 6.29 -9.84
CA ASP A 157 -9.51 6.23 -11.23
C ASP A 157 -8.21 5.40 -11.36
N ILE A 158 -7.24 5.57 -10.44
CA ILE A 158 -5.99 4.79 -10.40
C ILE A 158 -6.29 3.33 -10.04
N THR A 159 -7.07 3.07 -9.01
CA THR A 159 -7.46 1.70 -8.60
C THR A 159 -8.12 0.94 -9.76
N THR A 160 -9.04 1.60 -10.48
CA THR A 160 -9.69 1.01 -11.66
C THR A 160 -8.69 0.71 -12.77
N SER A 161 -7.76 1.64 -13.02
CA SER A 161 -6.72 1.47 -14.04
C SER A 161 -5.78 0.30 -13.71
N MET A 162 -5.41 0.14 -12.43
CA MET A 162 -4.62 -1.00 -11.94
C MET A 162 -5.34 -2.33 -12.16
N ARG A 163 -6.60 -2.43 -11.70
CA ARG A 163 -7.43 -3.63 -11.86
C ARG A 163 -7.57 -4.01 -13.34
N LYS A 164 -7.81 -3.02 -14.22
CA LYS A 164 -7.88 -3.23 -15.66
C LYS A 164 -6.56 -3.76 -16.24
N ALA A 165 -5.41 -3.21 -15.81
CA ALA A 165 -4.09 -3.59 -16.33
C ALA A 165 -3.73 -5.06 -16.09
N ILE A 166 -4.29 -5.68 -15.05
CA ILE A 166 -4.03 -7.08 -14.70
C ILE A 166 -5.21 -8.02 -14.98
N GLY A 167 -6.26 -7.52 -15.65
CA GLY A 167 -7.46 -8.30 -15.96
C GLY A 167 -8.22 -8.77 -14.73
N TRP A 168 -8.21 -7.96 -13.67
CA TRP A 168 -8.85 -8.27 -12.39
C TRP A 168 -10.34 -8.53 -12.56
N LYS A 169 -10.85 -9.50 -11.81
CA LYS A 169 -12.27 -9.77 -11.68
C LYS A 169 -12.60 -9.89 -10.18
N PRO A 170 -13.73 -9.33 -9.74
CA PRO A 170 -14.22 -9.50 -8.38
C PRO A 170 -14.58 -10.95 -8.08
#